data_AF-A0A524RSZ3-F1
#
_entry.id   AF-A0A524RSZ3-F1
#
_cell.length_a   1.000
_cell.length_b   1.000
_cell.length_c   1.000
_cell.angle_alpha   90.00
_cell.angle_beta   90.00
_cell.angle_gamma   90.00
#
_symmetry.space_group_name_H-M   'P 1'
#
loop_
_entity.id
_entity.type
_entity.pdbx_description
1 polymer ?
#
loop_
_entity_poly.entity_id
_entity_poly.type
_entity_poly.pdbx_seq_one_letter_code
_entity_poly.pdbx_strand_id
1 'polypeptide(L)'
;MASSIDSFVQRSLGTWESKRSGHNLAFRHVEEVESTIEILPVSLDDPGLAELLASHGIPADSIASPFHMAWEGTSDWDEDATSKGSCTLVPLPSDNSNGRLLRSTGYTEQIPAIGTYRFSDDGCFILITPYEGSSAEERIWFATNDVRMRVSMMRTQSGRGVLQASFSSEIRSGS
;
A
#
# COMPACT_ATOMS: atom_id res chain seq x y z
N MET A 1 17.02 -18.18 -2.39
CA MET A 1 16.62 -16.94 -3.10
C MET A 1 15.72 -16.16 -2.17
N ALA A 2 15.82 -14.83 -2.13
CA ALA A 2 14.87 -14.00 -1.37
C ALA A 2 13.47 -14.19 -1.95
N SER A 3 12.43 -14.15 -1.10
CA SER A 3 11.05 -14.28 -1.58
C SER A 3 10.67 -13.09 -2.47
N SER A 4 9.58 -13.22 -3.26
CA SER A 4 9.11 -12.13 -4.11
C SER A 4 8.73 -10.90 -3.28
N ILE A 5 8.15 -11.12 -2.10
CA ILE A 5 7.79 -10.04 -1.17
C ILE A 5 9.02 -9.36 -0.58
N ASP A 6 10.06 -10.10 -0.17
CA ASP A 6 11.30 -9.50 0.33
C ASP A 6 11.93 -8.60 -0.74
N SER A 7 12.01 -9.09 -1.98
CA SER A 7 12.58 -8.34 -3.11
C SER A 7 11.79 -7.08 -3.41
N PHE A 8 10.45 -7.16 -3.37
CA PHE A 8 9.57 -6.01 -3.59
C PHE A 8 9.69 -4.96 -2.48
N VAL A 9 9.72 -5.39 -1.22
CA VAL A 9 9.89 -4.48 -0.07
C VAL A 9 11.24 -3.79 -0.16
N GLN A 10 12.33 -4.53 -0.37
CA GLN A 10 13.67 -3.97 -0.50
C GLN A 10 13.77 -2.90 -1.59
N ARG A 11 13.15 -3.13 -2.76
CA ARG A 11 13.10 -2.13 -3.84
C ARG A 11 12.22 -0.93 -3.48
N SER A 12 11.23 -1.10 -2.62
CA SER A 12 10.30 -0.05 -2.20
C SER A 12 10.88 0.88 -1.14
N LEU A 13 11.87 0.45 -0.35
CA LEU A 13 12.49 1.27 0.69
C LEU A 13 13.06 2.57 0.11
N GLY A 14 12.90 3.67 0.84
CA GLY A 14 13.36 5.01 0.46
C GLY A 14 12.22 6.04 0.41
N THR A 15 12.56 7.24 -0.06
CA THR A 15 11.63 8.35 -0.21
C THR A 15 11.22 8.50 -1.68
N TRP A 16 9.95 8.80 -1.90
CA TRP A 16 9.34 8.88 -3.23
C TRP A 16 8.48 10.13 -3.35
N GLU A 17 8.66 10.89 -4.44
CA GLU A 17 7.70 11.90 -4.86
C GLU A 17 6.63 11.24 -5.73
N SER A 18 5.38 11.36 -5.31
CA SER A 18 4.22 10.74 -5.94
C SER A 18 3.30 11.80 -6.53
N LYS A 19 2.89 11.58 -7.79
CA LYS A 19 1.75 12.27 -8.40
C LYS A 19 0.65 11.26 -8.63
N ARG A 20 -0.54 11.53 -8.09
CA ARG A 20 -1.72 10.66 -8.18
C ARG A 20 -2.86 11.40 -8.87
N SER A 21 -3.42 10.81 -9.92
CA SER A 21 -4.70 11.23 -10.50
C SER A 21 -5.80 10.28 -10.05
N GLY A 22 -6.81 10.80 -9.35
CA GLY A 22 -7.97 10.06 -8.85
C GLY A 22 -9.22 10.39 -9.63
N HIS A 23 -9.88 9.38 -10.19
CA HIS A 23 -11.15 9.51 -10.91
C HIS A 23 -12.29 9.00 -10.03
N ASN A 24 -13.16 9.91 -9.60
CA ASN A 24 -14.40 9.53 -8.95
C ASN A 24 -15.47 9.30 -10.03
N LEU A 25 -15.85 8.03 -10.23
CA LEU A 25 -16.73 7.65 -11.33
C LEU A 25 -18.20 8.03 -11.07
N ALA A 26 -18.60 8.13 -9.80
CA ALA A 26 -19.95 8.57 -9.42
C ALA A 26 -20.15 10.07 -9.69
N PHE A 27 -19.13 10.88 -9.42
CA PHE A 27 -19.19 12.35 -9.57
C PHE A 27 -18.57 12.88 -10.86
N ARG A 28 -18.01 12.01 -11.71
CA ARG A 28 -17.29 12.38 -12.96
C ARG A 28 -16.22 13.45 -12.72
N HIS A 29 -15.53 13.33 -11.59
CA HIS A 29 -14.54 14.28 -11.14
C HIS A 29 -13.14 13.67 -11.15
N VAL A 30 -12.15 14.50 -11.42
CA VAL A 30 -10.72 14.13 -11.41
C VAL A 30 -10.03 15.03 -10.40
N GLU A 31 -9.32 14.39 -9.48
CA GLU A 31 -8.49 15.01 -8.45
C GLU A 31 -7.01 14.71 -8.75
N GLU A 32 -6.14 15.71 -8.63
CA GLU A 32 -4.71 15.53 -8.65
C GLU A 32 -4.12 15.75 -7.25
N VAL A 33 -3.31 14.79 -6.81
CA VAL A 33 -2.65 14.82 -5.50
C VAL A 33 -1.16 14.64 -5.66
N GLU A 34 -0.41 15.58 -5.14
CA GLU A 34 1.04 15.51 -5.01
C GLU A 34 1.40 15.13 -3.57
N SER A 35 2.26 14.15 -3.39
CA SER A 35 2.63 13.65 -2.05
C SER A 35 4.05 13.13 -2.01
N THR A 36 4.73 13.34 -0.88
CA THR A 36 5.96 12.63 -0.55
C THR A 36 5.62 11.39 0.27
N ILE A 37 6.21 10.25 -0.09
CA ILE A 37 6.02 8.96 0.57
C ILE A 37 7.37 8.46 1.07
N GLU A 38 7.46 8.15 2.37
CA GLU A 38 8.64 7.56 2.98
C GLU A 38 8.35 6.10 3.34
N ILE A 39 9.26 5.20 2.95
CA ILE A 39 9.16 3.77 3.21
C ILE A 39 10.44 3.30 3.91
N LEU A 40 10.30 2.87 5.16
CA LEU A 40 11.42 2.47 6.01
C LEU A 40 11.25 1.02 6.50
N PRO A 41 12.34 0.26 6.67
CA PRO A 41 12.25 -1.06 7.27
C PRO A 41 11.86 -0.95 8.74
N VAL A 42 11.12 -1.94 9.25
CA VAL A 42 10.80 -2.07 10.68
C VAL A 42 11.64 -3.19 11.26
N SER A 43 12.28 -2.94 12.41
CA SER A 43 13.05 -3.96 13.12
C SER A 43 12.13 -5.05 13.69
N LEU A 44 12.58 -6.30 13.68
CA LEU A 44 11.86 -7.39 14.35
C LEU A 44 11.85 -7.23 15.88
N ASP A 45 12.80 -6.46 16.42
CA ASP A 45 12.85 -6.11 17.84
C ASP A 45 12.03 -4.85 18.18
N ASP A 46 11.31 -4.28 17.21
CA ASP A 46 10.48 -3.09 17.43
C ASP A 46 9.30 -3.42 18.36
N PRO A 47 9.15 -2.72 19.50
CA PRO A 47 8.06 -2.99 20.45
C PRO A 47 6.66 -2.78 19.85
N GLY A 48 6.50 -1.80 18.95
CA GLY A 48 5.23 -1.52 18.29
C GLY A 48 4.86 -2.62 17.30
N LEU A 49 5.84 -3.20 16.61
CA LEU A 49 5.63 -4.41 15.82
C LEU A 49 5.21 -5.58 16.71
N ALA A 50 5.91 -5.82 17.82
CA ALA A 50 5.57 -6.92 18.74
C ALA A 50 4.13 -6.81 19.28
N GLU A 51 3.70 -5.61 19.67
CA GLU A 51 2.33 -5.33 20.11
C GLU A 51 1.29 -5.54 18.99
N LEU A 52 1.61 -5.07 17.77
CA LEU A 52 0.75 -5.26 16.61
C LEU A 52 0.56 -6.75 16.27
N LEU A 53 1.64 -7.54 16.33
CA LEU A 53 1.58 -8.99 16.10
C LEU A 53 0.76 -9.70 17.20
N ALA A 54 1.01 -9.35 18.47
CA ALA A 54 0.33 -9.95 19.61
C ALA A 54 -1.18 -9.68 19.59
N SER A 55 -1.60 -8.45 19.29
CA SER A 55 -3.03 -8.07 19.18
C SER A 55 -3.79 -8.82 18.08
N HIS A 56 -3.08 -9.37 17.09
CA HIS A 56 -3.64 -10.16 15.99
C HIS A 56 -3.36 -11.66 16.10
N GLY A 57 -2.69 -12.11 17.18
CA GLY A 57 -2.31 -13.52 17.37
C GLY A 57 -1.36 -14.04 16.29
N ILE A 58 -0.51 -13.18 15.72
CA ILE A 58 0.42 -13.53 14.64
C ILE A 58 1.79 -13.90 15.25
N PRO A 59 2.34 -15.09 14.94
CA PRO A 59 3.70 -15.46 15.34
C PRO A 59 4.77 -14.61 14.63
N ALA A 60 5.80 -14.18 15.36
CA ALA A 60 6.88 -13.36 14.80
C ALA A 60 7.74 -14.07 13.74
N ASP A 61 7.77 -15.41 13.73
CA ASP A 61 8.46 -16.23 12.74
C ASP A 61 7.63 -16.44 11.45
N SER A 62 6.38 -15.98 11.42
CA SER A 62 5.47 -16.11 10.27
C SER A 62 5.44 -14.90 9.33
N ILE A 63 6.19 -13.85 9.66
CA ILE A 63 6.22 -12.59 8.90
C ILE A 63 7.48 -12.45 8.04
N ALA A 64 7.44 -11.57 7.04
CA ALA A 64 8.59 -11.27 6.19
C ALA A 64 8.69 -9.77 5.92
N SER A 65 9.89 -9.20 6.05
CA SER A 65 10.22 -7.82 5.68
C SER A 65 9.16 -6.77 6.08
N PRO A 66 8.83 -6.62 7.38
CA PRO A 66 7.90 -5.58 7.82
C PRO A 66 8.48 -4.18 7.54
N PHE A 67 7.60 -3.24 7.18
CA PHE A 67 8.01 -1.89 6.81
C PHE A 67 6.99 -0.85 7.25
N HIS A 68 7.48 0.35 7.51
CA HIS A 68 6.69 1.53 7.84
C HIS A 68 6.54 2.37 6.58
N MET A 69 5.34 2.90 6.36
CA MET A 69 5.04 3.83 5.29
C MET A 69 4.39 5.07 5.88
N ALA A 70 4.95 6.23 5.58
CA ALA A 70 4.40 7.54 5.92
C ALA A 70 4.19 8.36 4.65
N TRP A 71 3.17 9.20 4.62
CA TRP A 71 2.91 10.10 3.50
C TRP A 71 2.38 11.44 3.97
N GLU A 72 2.72 12.46 3.18
CA GLU A 72 2.21 13.81 3.31
C GLU A 72 2.00 14.37 1.90
N GLY A 73 0.82 14.94 1.64
CA GLY A 73 0.50 15.48 0.33
C GLY A 73 -0.65 16.45 0.32
N THR A 74 -0.75 17.22 -0.75
CA THR A 74 -1.76 18.25 -0.99
C THR A 74 -2.58 17.90 -2.22
N SER A 75 -3.85 18.27 -2.21
CA SER A 75 -4.79 18.04 -3.31
C SER A 75 -5.06 19.35 -4.04
N ASP A 76 -5.22 19.29 -5.37
CA ASP A 76 -5.67 20.42 -6.18
C ASP A 76 -7.14 20.81 -5.94
N TRP A 77 -7.89 19.93 -5.27
CA TRP A 77 -9.28 20.17 -4.90
C TRP A 77 -9.44 21.10 -3.69
N ASP A 78 -8.51 21.02 -2.74
CA ASP A 78 -8.50 21.84 -1.53
C ASP A 78 -7.04 22.17 -1.18
N GLU A 79 -6.57 23.32 -1.67
CA GLU A 79 -5.18 23.78 -1.53
C GLU A 79 -4.77 23.97 -0.05
N ASP A 80 -5.73 24.17 0.85
CA ASP A 80 -5.49 24.32 2.29
C ASP A 80 -5.51 22.97 3.03
N ALA A 81 -5.97 21.89 2.40
CA ALA A 81 -6.04 20.56 2.99
C ALA A 81 -4.77 19.74 2.73
N THR A 82 -3.92 19.63 3.75
CA THR A 82 -2.83 18.64 3.75
C THR A 82 -3.33 17.28 4.23
N SER A 83 -3.19 16.26 3.39
CA SER A 83 -3.39 14.87 3.76
C SER A 83 -2.09 14.29 4.33
N LYS A 84 -2.13 13.83 5.59
CA LYS A 84 -1.00 13.13 6.22
C LYS A 84 -1.45 11.82 6.82
N GLY A 85 -0.59 10.81 6.77
CA GLY A 85 -0.86 9.54 7.43
C GLY A 85 0.37 8.66 7.49
N SER A 86 0.27 7.61 8.28
CA SER A 86 1.28 6.57 8.34
C SER A 86 0.66 5.23 8.74
N CYS A 87 1.34 4.15 8.38
CA CYS A 87 0.98 2.79 8.75
C CYS A 87 2.19 1.87 8.75
N THR A 88 2.14 0.84 9.60
CA THR A 88 3.04 -0.30 9.54
C THR A 88 2.38 -1.41 8.74
N LEU A 89 3.14 -1.98 7.80
CA LEU A 89 2.74 -3.04 6.90
C LEU A 89 3.56 -4.29 7.22
N VAL A 90 2.88 -5.40 7.48
CA VAL A 90 3.47 -6.66 7.91
C VAL A 90 3.05 -7.76 6.95
N PRO A 91 3.93 -8.16 6.02
CA PRO A 91 3.67 -9.30 5.15
C PRO A 91 3.68 -10.63 5.91
N LEU A 92 2.70 -11.48 5.62
CA LEU A 92 2.58 -12.87 6.06
C LEU A 92 2.57 -13.79 4.83
N PRO A 93 3.75 -14.26 4.36
CA PRO A 93 3.82 -15.13 3.19
C PRO A 93 3.11 -16.46 3.42
N SER A 94 2.32 -16.90 2.44
CA SER A 94 1.83 -18.29 2.38
C SER A 94 2.73 -19.15 1.48
N ASP A 95 3.37 -18.54 0.49
CA ASP A 95 4.36 -19.13 -0.40
C ASP A 95 5.30 -18.05 -0.96
N ASN A 96 6.01 -18.34 -2.07
CA ASN A 96 6.98 -17.43 -2.66
C ASN A 96 6.36 -16.19 -3.33
N SER A 97 5.10 -16.25 -3.76
CA SER A 97 4.43 -15.19 -4.54
C SER A 97 3.07 -14.78 -3.98
N ASN A 98 2.57 -15.41 -2.92
CA ASN A 98 1.27 -15.12 -2.32
C ASN A 98 1.36 -14.98 -0.80
N GLY A 99 0.40 -14.26 -0.22
CA GLY A 99 0.28 -14.16 1.22
C GLY A 99 -0.81 -13.19 1.66
N ARG A 100 -0.72 -12.81 2.92
CA ARG A 100 -1.57 -11.76 3.52
C ARG A 100 -0.71 -10.56 3.91
N LEU A 101 -1.31 -9.38 3.95
CA LEU A 101 -0.65 -8.16 4.38
C LEU A 101 -1.47 -7.55 5.51
N LEU A 102 -0.93 -7.59 6.72
CA LEU A 102 -1.51 -6.86 7.85
C LEU A 102 -1.10 -5.40 7.75
N ARG A 103 -2.06 -4.50 7.96
CA ARG A 103 -1.84 -3.07 8.05
C ARG A 103 -2.34 -2.55 9.39
N SER A 104 -1.49 -1.80 10.11
CA SER A 104 -1.80 -1.28 11.45
C SER A 104 -3.01 -0.33 11.48
N THR A 105 -3.29 0.36 10.37
CA THR A 105 -4.38 1.33 10.20
C THR A 105 -4.96 1.20 8.78
N GLY A 106 -6.28 1.17 8.63
CA GLY A 106 -6.95 1.17 7.31
C GLY A 106 -6.83 2.50 6.57
N TYR A 107 -7.22 2.55 5.28
CA TYR A 107 -7.20 3.79 4.49
C TYR A 107 -8.35 4.74 4.89
N THR A 108 -9.48 4.18 5.31
CA THR A 108 -10.71 4.91 5.66
C THR A 108 -11.14 4.68 7.12
N GLU A 109 -10.83 3.51 7.68
CA GLU A 109 -11.24 3.10 9.02
C GLU A 109 -10.01 2.91 9.91
N GLN A 110 -10.11 3.34 11.17
CA GLN A 110 -9.07 3.15 12.19
C GLN A 110 -8.91 1.68 12.65
N ILE A 111 -9.50 0.74 11.91
CA ILE A 111 -9.44 -0.70 12.21
C ILE A 111 -8.31 -1.31 11.36
N PRO A 112 -7.43 -2.13 11.95
CA PRO A 112 -6.45 -2.91 11.21
C PRO A 112 -7.13 -3.72 10.11
N ALA A 113 -6.58 -3.66 8.90
CA ALA A 113 -7.08 -4.41 7.76
C ALA A 113 -6.06 -5.48 7.36
N ILE A 114 -6.55 -6.70 7.11
CA ILE A 114 -5.74 -7.77 6.54
C ILE A 114 -6.15 -7.94 5.08
N GLY A 115 -5.25 -7.54 4.19
CA GLY A 115 -5.37 -7.77 2.76
C GLY A 115 -4.77 -9.11 2.36
N THR A 116 -5.07 -9.53 1.13
CA THR A 116 -4.41 -10.64 0.45
C THR A 116 -3.55 -10.08 -0.67
N TYR A 117 -2.32 -10.58 -0.82
CA TYR A 117 -1.45 -10.18 -1.90
C TYR A 117 -1.03 -11.36 -2.76
N ARG A 118 -0.71 -11.06 -4.01
CA ARG A 118 -0.02 -11.97 -4.93
C ARG A 118 0.91 -11.22 -5.87
N PHE A 119 1.93 -11.89 -6.38
CA PHE A 119 2.74 -11.43 -7.49
C PHE A 119 2.27 -12.12 -8.77
N SER A 120 2.09 -11.35 -9.85
CA SER A 120 1.94 -11.91 -11.19
C SER A 120 3.28 -12.33 -11.78
N ASP A 121 3.23 -13.09 -12.87
CA ASP A 121 4.42 -13.63 -13.55
C ASP A 121 5.37 -12.54 -14.07
N ASP A 122 4.86 -11.34 -14.33
CA ASP A 122 5.63 -10.15 -14.72
C ASP A 122 6.15 -9.33 -13.54
N GLY A 123 5.93 -9.80 -12.30
CA GLY A 123 6.45 -9.17 -11.09
C GLY A 123 5.59 -8.02 -10.54
N CYS A 124 4.36 -7.81 -11.02
CA CYS A 124 3.44 -6.85 -10.42
C CYS A 124 2.89 -7.38 -9.08
N PHE A 125 3.01 -6.56 -8.04
CA PHE A 125 2.42 -6.79 -6.73
C PHE A 125 0.95 -6.38 -6.76
N ILE A 126 0.06 -7.32 -6.44
CA ILE A 126 -1.39 -7.11 -6.45
C ILE A 126 -1.90 -7.32 -5.04
N LEU A 127 -2.49 -6.28 -4.45
CA LEU A 127 -3.05 -6.29 -3.09
C LEU A 127 -4.56 -6.09 -3.17
N ILE A 128 -5.31 -6.92 -2.46
CA ILE A 128 -6.75 -6.78 -2.28
C ILE A 128 -7.03 -6.63 -0.80
N THR A 129 -7.59 -5.48 -0.41
CA THR A 129 -7.95 -5.15 0.97
C THR A 129 -9.48 -5.03 1.07
N PRO A 130 -10.15 -5.92 1.82
CA PRO A 130 -11.59 -5.85 2.00
C PRO A 130 -11.98 -4.73 2.99
N TYR A 131 -13.15 -4.12 2.77
CA TYR A 131 -13.82 -3.16 3.64
C TYR A 131 -15.30 -3.54 3.81
N GLU A 132 -16.00 -2.93 4.76
CA GLU A 132 -17.44 -3.12 4.86
C GLU A 132 -18.13 -2.61 3.57
N GLY A 133 -18.79 -3.52 2.83
CA GLY A 133 -19.49 -3.21 1.59
C GLY A 133 -18.62 -2.86 0.37
N SER A 134 -17.28 -2.90 0.47
CA SER A 134 -16.37 -2.58 -0.64
C SER A 134 -15.02 -3.30 -0.54
N SER A 135 -14.15 -3.11 -1.54
CA SER A 135 -12.76 -3.56 -1.50
C SER A 135 -11.86 -2.61 -2.26
N ALA A 136 -10.63 -2.45 -1.79
CA ALA A 136 -9.56 -1.82 -2.54
C ALA A 136 -8.74 -2.89 -3.25
N GLU A 137 -8.50 -2.70 -4.54
CA GLU A 137 -7.51 -3.45 -5.33
C GLU A 137 -6.39 -2.49 -5.70
N GLU A 138 -5.15 -2.81 -5.35
CA GLU A 138 -3.96 -2.08 -5.76
C GLU A 138 -3.03 -2.96 -6.58
N ARG A 139 -2.44 -2.39 -7.62
CA ARG A 139 -1.43 -3.02 -8.47
C ARG A 139 -0.23 -2.13 -8.51
N ILE A 140 0.91 -2.64 -8.05
CA ILE A 140 2.14 -1.88 -7.90
C ILE A 140 3.26 -2.59 -8.64
N TRP A 141 4.00 -1.87 -9.46
CA TRP A 141 5.16 -2.42 -10.16
C TRP A 141 6.23 -1.35 -10.36
N PHE A 142 7.43 -1.81 -10.65
CA PHE A 142 8.58 -0.95 -10.90
C PHE A 142 8.83 -0.86 -12.40
N ALA A 143 8.65 0.32 -12.99
CA ALA A 143 8.99 0.58 -14.39
C ALA A 143 10.51 0.66 -14.58
N THR A 144 11.22 1.21 -13.58
CA THR A 144 12.68 1.19 -13.46
C THR A 144 13.06 0.94 -11.98
N ASN A 145 14.33 1.08 -11.60
CA ASN A 145 14.71 1.01 -10.17
C ASN A 145 14.21 2.19 -9.34
N ASP A 146 13.94 3.32 -10.00
CA ASP A 146 13.64 4.60 -9.37
C ASP A 146 12.29 5.17 -9.81
N VAL A 147 11.53 4.41 -10.61
CA VAL A 147 10.17 4.74 -11.02
C VAL A 147 9.25 3.59 -10.68
N ARG A 148 8.35 3.84 -9.73
CA ARG A 148 7.28 2.94 -9.30
C ARG A 148 5.94 3.45 -9.81
N MET A 149 5.11 2.54 -10.27
CA MET A 149 3.77 2.83 -10.77
C MET A 149 2.76 2.10 -9.90
N ARG A 150 1.62 2.74 -9.67
CA ARG A 150 0.52 2.16 -8.91
C ARG A 150 -0.82 2.48 -9.55
N VAL A 151 -1.66 1.46 -9.68
CA VAL A 151 -3.06 1.62 -10.05
C VAL A 151 -3.90 1.10 -8.89
N SER A 152 -4.84 1.90 -8.41
CA SER A 152 -5.72 1.51 -7.31
C SER A 152 -7.18 1.71 -7.70
N MET A 153 -8.05 0.77 -7.31
CA MET A 153 -9.48 0.79 -7.58
C MET A 153 -10.28 0.48 -6.31
N MET A 154 -11.31 1.27 -6.05
CA MET A 154 -12.34 0.94 -5.07
C MET A 154 -13.50 0.24 -5.77
N ARG A 155 -13.77 -1.00 -5.39
CA ARG A 155 -14.84 -1.83 -5.96
C ARG A 155 -16.00 -1.99 -4.98
N THR A 156 -17.21 -1.99 -5.51
CA THR A 156 -18.42 -2.40 -4.78
C THR A 156 -18.37 -3.87 -4.37
N GLN A 157 -19.16 -4.26 -3.36
CA GLN A 157 -19.27 -5.64 -2.87
C GLN A 157 -19.57 -6.69 -3.96
N SER A 158 -20.27 -6.31 -5.03
CA SER A 158 -20.55 -7.20 -6.17
C SER A 158 -19.33 -7.46 -7.07
N GLY A 159 -18.23 -6.72 -6.88
CA GLY A 159 -17.03 -6.71 -7.73
C GLY A 159 -17.24 -6.05 -9.10
N ARG A 160 -18.49 -5.86 -9.54
CA ARG A 160 -18.85 -5.39 -10.88
C ARG A 160 -18.79 -3.86 -11.04
N GLY A 161 -19.08 -3.12 -9.98
CA GLY A 161 -18.99 -1.66 -9.97
C GLY A 161 -17.64 -1.16 -9.48
N VAL A 162 -17.00 -0.26 -10.22
CA VAL A 162 -15.86 0.55 -9.78
C VAL A 162 -16.39 1.90 -9.30
N LEU A 163 -16.05 2.27 -8.07
CA LEU A 163 -16.47 3.54 -7.46
C LEU A 163 -15.44 4.65 -7.75
N GLN A 164 -14.16 4.28 -7.62
CA GLN A 164 -13.03 5.17 -7.84
C GLN A 164 -11.90 4.38 -8.50
N ALA A 165 -11.19 5.03 -9.40
CA ALA A 165 -9.94 4.52 -9.98
C ALA A 165 -8.87 5.58 -9.82
N SER A 166 -7.63 5.18 -9.58
CA SER A 166 -6.51 6.11 -9.49
C SER A 166 -5.26 5.52 -10.12
N PHE A 167 -4.43 6.42 -10.63
CA PHE A 167 -3.10 6.11 -11.13
C PHE A 167 -2.10 7.01 -10.43
N SER A 168 -1.00 6.41 -9.95
CA SER A 168 0.11 7.12 -9.34
C SER A 168 1.40 6.78 -10.07
N SER A 169 2.20 7.82 -10.36
CA SER A 169 3.61 7.69 -10.73
C SER A 169 4.47 8.21 -9.59
N GLU A 170 5.43 7.39 -9.16
CA GLU A 170 6.21 7.62 -7.95
C GLU A 170 7.69 7.55 -8.32
N ILE A 171 8.42 8.65 -8.12
CA ILE A 171 9.85 8.80 -8.48
C ILE A 171 10.66 8.84 -7.20
N ARG A 172 11.74 8.06 -7.13
CA ARG A 172 12.62 8.04 -5.96
C ARG A 172 13.31 9.38 -5.77
N SER A 173 13.25 9.95 -4.58
CA SER A 173 13.95 11.18 -4.24
C SER A 173 15.46 10.92 -4.08
N GLY A 174 16.30 11.76 -4.67
CA GLY A 174 17.77 11.65 -4.58
C GLY A 174 18.43 10.65 -5.53
N SER A 175 17.72 10.20 -6.57
CA SER A 175 18.27 9.43 -7.70
C SER A 175 19.21 10.24 -8.58
#